data_AF-A0A938MZL8-F1
#
_entry.id   AF-A0A938MZL8-F1
#
_cell.length_a   1.000
_cell.length_b   1.000
_cell.length_c   1.000
_cell.angle_alpha   90.00
_cell.angle_beta   90.00
_cell.angle_gamma   90.00
#
_symmetry.space_group_name_H-M   'P 1'
#
loop_
_entity.id
_entity.type
_entity.pdbx_description
1 polymer ?
#
loop_
_entity_poly.entity_id
_entity_poly.type
_entity_poly.pdbx_seq_one_letter_code
_entity_poly.pdbx_strand_id
1 'polypeptide(L)'
;MRLAKGHGIRAMTGRNSVPVSQVIGSRRDTTPIRGHASRRGSGSARRLAVEGLGMRQTLTNTLVFVTSGIAVLALLNSLSAYFFALSVTRSFREVVRDNLTSIKAAEELEIALLEQGGLVSAYILSEGDPSWLERRRKAESHFDHWLPRARTSAHTPGESETLDRLEEVAAAYRAKRTKAVHEFDRGQRSEAVSTLLHEVWPDYDRAFQLCEDFIAANEVSVERSISRAERYLGIATWCALVGSLGTASLATALLWMLIRRVITPLRRMIADARLLLNNESGTGGDA
;
A
#
# COMPACT_ATOMS: atom_id res chain seq x y z
N MET A 1 36.56 27.64 1.51
CA MET A 1 35.60 28.55 2.16
C MET A 1 34.44 27.69 2.70
N ARG A 2 34.58 27.00 3.84
CA ARG A 2 34.53 27.41 5.26
C ARG A 2 33.13 27.79 5.80
N LEU A 3 32.59 26.91 6.66
CA LEU A 3 31.74 27.16 7.85
C LEU A 3 30.26 27.55 7.62
N ALA A 4 29.29 27.27 8.52
CA ALA A 4 29.15 26.36 9.70
C ALA A 4 27.63 26.09 9.91
N LYS A 5 27.10 25.07 10.64
CA LYS A 5 27.56 24.11 11.68
C LYS A 5 27.52 24.57 13.16
N GLY A 6 26.32 24.76 13.72
CA GLY A 6 26.03 24.80 15.18
C GLY A 6 24.58 24.36 15.44
N HIS A 7 24.29 23.29 16.19
CA HIS A 7 24.40 23.06 17.65
C HIS A 7 23.30 23.74 18.50
N GLY A 8 22.57 22.92 19.27
CA GLY A 8 21.51 23.35 20.18
C GLY A 8 20.92 22.21 21.02
N ILE A 9 21.72 21.63 21.93
CA ILE A 9 21.22 20.72 22.99
C ILE A 9 21.13 21.51 24.29
N ARG A 10 19.99 21.45 25.00
CA ARG A 10 19.96 21.73 26.45
C ARG A 10 18.84 20.99 27.17
N ALA A 11 19.14 20.47 28.35
CA ALA A 11 18.23 19.73 29.21
C ALA A 11 17.88 20.50 30.49
N MET A 12 16.69 20.22 31.03
CA MET A 12 16.29 20.33 32.46
C MET A 12 15.21 19.25 32.67
N THR A 13 15.22 18.31 33.62
CA THR A 13 15.71 18.29 35.02
C THR A 13 14.82 19.12 35.97
N GLY A 14 13.59 18.64 36.20
CA GLY A 14 12.68 19.12 37.25
C GLY A 14 12.55 18.09 38.38
N ARG A 15 13.28 18.30 39.47
CA ARG A 15 13.20 17.52 40.73
C ARG A 15 12.12 18.16 41.61
N ASN A 16 11.21 17.38 42.21
CA ASN A 16 10.34 17.86 43.28
C ASN A 16 10.17 16.82 44.40
N SER A 17 9.99 17.27 45.65
CA SER A 17 10.33 16.47 46.83
C SER A 17 9.68 16.96 48.13
N VAL A 18 9.31 16.02 49.02
CA VAL A 18 9.02 16.20 50.49
C VAL A 18 7.68 16.95 50.79
N PRO A 19 7.00 16.84 51.96
CA PRO A 19 7.25 16.12 53.24
C PRO A 19 6.27 14.95 53.53
N VAL A 20 6.35 14.08 54.57
CA VAL A 20 6.97 14.04 55.93
C VAL A 20 6.16 14.69 57.08
N SER A 21 5.37 13.85 57.78
CA SER A 21 4.88 13.95 59.17
C SER A 21 4.13 12.64 59.48
N GLN A 22 4.51 11.71 60.35
CA GLN A 22 5.11 11.76 61.69
C GLN A 22 4.24 12.47 62.74
N VAL A 23 3.42 11.68 63.46
CA VAL A 23 2.86 12.03 64.78
C VAL A 23 3.09 10.83 65.69
N ILE A 24 3.53 11.11 66.93
CA ILE A 24 3.98 10.13 67.92
C ILE A 24 3.01 10.09 69.09
N GLY A 25 2.67 8.88 69.53
CA GLY A 25 2.52 8.53 70.95
C GLY A 25 1.16 8.78 71.64
N SER A 26 0.64 7.72 72.28
CA SER A 26 0.64 7.64 73.75
C SER A 26 0.39 6.21 74.23
N ARG A 27 1.13 5.79 75.26
CA ARG A 27 0.83 4.59 76.06
C ARG A 27 -0.44 4.80 76.90
N ARG A 28 -1.12 3.70 77.23
CA ARG A 28 -1.37 3.28 78.62
C ARG A 28 -1.76 1.81 78.71
N ASP A 29 -1.21 1.13 79.71
CA ASP A 29 -1.51 -0.26 80.06
C ASP A 29 -2.80 -0.38 80.86
N THR A 30 -3.57 -1.46 80.65
CA THR A 30 -4.27 -2.19 81.72
C THR A 30 -4.53 -3.64 81.28
N THR A 31 -3.89 -4.57 81.97
CA THR A 31 -4.25 -6.00 82.07
C THR A 31 -5.41 -6.18 83.06
N PRO A 32 -5.87 -7.42 83.37
CA PRO A 32 -6.29 -8.51 82.48
C PRO A 32 -7.69 -9.05 82.86
N ILE A 33 -8.46 -9.64 81.93
CA ILE A 33 -9.59 -10.52 82.30
C ILE A 33 -9.52 -11.88 81.61
N ARG A 34 -9.64 -12.91 82.45
CA ARG A 34 -9.59 -14.35 82.17
C ARG A 34 -10.94 -14.81 81.62
N GLY A 35 -10.97 -15.28 80.38
CA GLY A 35 -12.19 -15.80 79.74
C GLY A 35 -11.93 -17.11 79.02
N HIS A 36 -12.18 -18.24 79.70
CA HIS A 36 -12.27 -19.54 79.03
C HIS A 36 -13.58 -19.60 78.23
N ALA A 37 -13.49 -19.66 76.89
CA ALA A 37 -14.63 -19.98 76.04
C ALA A 37 -14.20 -20.88 74.88
N SER A 38 -14.80 -22.07 74.82
CA SER A 38 -14.59 -23.05 73.75
C SER A 38 -14.97 -22.49 72.37
N ARG A 39 -14.06 -22.54 71.39
CA ARG A 39 -14.42 -22.33 69.97
C ARG A 39 -13.46 -22.99 68.96
N ARG A 40 -13.14 -24.27 69.15
CA ARG A 40 -12.69 -25.13 68.03
C ARG A 40 -13.90 -25.36 67.11
N GLY A 41 -13.77 -25.11 65.80
CA GLY A 41 -14.80 -25.48 64.80
C GLY A 41 -15.24 -24.43 63.77
N SER A 42 -14.64 -23.24 63.69
CA SER A 42 -15.09 -22.18 62.74
C SER A 42 -14.00 -21.61 61.82
N GLY A 43 -12.74 -22.08 61.93
CA GLY A 43 -11.63 -21.60 61.09
C GLY A 43 -11.49 -22.31 59.73
N SER A 44 -11.81 -23.61 59.67
CA SER A 44 -11.63 -24.45 58.48
C SER A 44 -12.61 -24.09 57.35
N ALA A 45 -13.90 -23.99 57.66
CA ALA A 45 -14.94 -23.66 56.68
C ALA A 45 -14.71 -22.30 56.00
N ARG A 46 -14.24 -21.29 56.74
CA ARG A 46 -13.91 -19.97 56.16
C ARG A 46 -12.66 -20.00 55.28
N ARG A 47 -11.63 -20.80 55.59
CA ARG A 47 -10.45 -20.95 54.71
C ARG A 47 -10.81 -21.65 53.40
N LEU A 48 -11.56 -22.75 53.46
CA LEU A 48 -11.99 -23.49 52.26
C LEU A 48 -12.87 -22.63 51.32
N ALA A 49 -13.77 -21.80 51.88
CA ALA A 49 -14.58 -20.88 51.07
C ALA A 49 -13.74 -19.78 50.38
N VAL A 50 -12.74 -19.21 51.08
CA VAL A 50 -11.87 -18.17 50.53
C VAL A 50 -10.91 -18.74 49.46
N GLU A 51 -10.34 -19.92 49.68
CA GLU A 51 -9.50 -20.60 48.69
C GLU A 51 -10.31 -21.02 47.45
N GLY A 52 -11.53 -21.55 47.63
CA GLY A 52 -12.44 -21.87 46.52
C GLY A 52 -12.85 -20.65 45.68
N LEU A 53 -13.00 -19.47 46.31
CA LEU A 53 -13.27 -18.21 45.60
C LEU A 53 -12.04 -17.70 44.84
N GLY A 54 -10.85 -17.72 45.44
CA GLY A 54 -9.60 -17.31 44.76
C GLY A 54 -9.25 -18.20 43.57
N MET A 55 -9.51 -19.50 43.68
CA MET A 55 -9.28 -20.48 42.62
C MET A 55 -10.29 -20.36 41.46
N ARG A 56 -11.54 -19.95 41.74
CA ARG A 56 -12.51 -19.58 40.70
C ARG A 56 -12.10 -18.31 39.94
N GLN A 57 -11.64 -17.27 40.63
CA GLN A 57 -11.19 -16.02 39.99
C GLN A 57 -9.98 -16.22 39.06
N THR A 58 -9.03 -17.08 39.41
CA THR A 58 -7.87 -17.38 38.54
C THR A 58 -8.26 -18.10 37.26
N LEU A 59 -9.28 -18.99 37.31
CA LEU A 59 -9.83 -19.68 36.14
C LEU A 59 -10.55 -18.72 35.20
N THR A 60 -11.46 -17.88 35.72
CA THR A 60 -12.20 -16.89 34.92
C THR A 60 -11.28 -15.87 34.28
N ASN A 61 -10.32 -15.30 35.02
CA ASN A 61 -9.36 -14.35 34.46
C ASN A 61 -8.51 -14.97 33.34
N THR A 62 -8.09 -16.23 33.49
CA THR A 62 -7.32 -16.93 32.45
C THR A 62 -8.14 -17.12 31.17
N LEU A 63 -9.42 -17.48 31.28
CA LEU A 63 -10.33 -17.63 30.14
C LEU A 63 -10.55 -16.31 29.40
N VAL A 64 -10.79 -15.22 30.14
CA VAL A 64 -10.97 -13.86 29.58
C VAL A 64 -9.70 -13.37 28.86
N PHE A 65 -8.51 -13.64 29.41
CA PHE A 65 -7.25 -13.30 28.75
C PHE A 65 -7.06 -14.04 27.41
N VAL A 66 -7.43 -15.33 27.35
CA VAL A 66 -7.28 -16.11 26.11
C VAL A 66 -8.29 -15.68 25.04
N THR A 67 -9.56 -15.48 25.40
CA THR A 67 -10.58 -15.02 24.43
C THR A 67 -10.32 -13.59 23.95
N SER A 68 -9.89 -12.69 24.85
CA SER A 68 -9.46 -11.34 24.49
C SER A 68 -8.24 -11.36 23.55
N GLY A 69 -7.24 -12.22 23.83
CA GLY A 69 -6.09 -12.41 22.95
C GLY A 69 -6.47 -12.85 21.53
N ILE A 70 -7.36 -13.84 21.41
CA ILE A 70 -7.86 -14.32 20.11
C ILE A 70 -8.63 -13.20 19.36
N ALA A 71 -9.46 -12.42 20.07
CA ALA A 71 -10.19 -11.31 19.47
C ALA A 71 -9.25 -10.21 18.94
N VAL A 72 -8.24 -9.83 19.71
CA VAL A 72 -7.20 -8.84 19.29
C VAL A 72 -6.41 -9.36 18.08
N LEU A 73 -6.05 -10.65 18.08
CA LEU A 73 -5.40 -11.33 16.95
C LEU A 73 -6.24 -11.29 15.66
N ALA A 74 -7.55 -11.59 15.75
CA ALA A 74 -8.46 -11.52 14.61
C ALA A 74 -8.56 -10.10 14.05
N LEU A 75 -8.70 -9.09 14.94
CA LEU A 75 -8.74 -7.68 14.54
C LEU A 75 -7.45 -7.21 13.88
N LEU A 76 -6.28 -7.61 14.40
CA LEU A 76 -4.98 -7.30 13.80
C LEU A 76 -4.82 -7.92 12.41
N ASN A 77 -5.29 -9.16 12.21
CA ASN A 77 -5.22 -9.82 10.91
C ASN A 77 -6.16 -9.14 9.89
N SER A 78 -7.41 -8.86 10.27
CA SER A 78 -8.36 -8.13 9.42
C SER A 78 -7.87 -6.72 9.09
N LEU A 79 -7.26 -6.01 10.05
CA LEU A 79 -6.69 -4.68 9.82
C LEU A 79 -5.47 -4.73 8.87
N SER A 80 -4.62 -5.75 9.01
CA SER A 80 -3.48 -5.98 8.11
C SER A 80 -3.94 -6.27 6.68
N ALA A 81 -4.94 -7.13 6.51
CA ALA A 81 -5.55 -7.42 5.20
C ALA A 81 -6.22 -6.18 4.59
N TYR A 82 -6.87 -5.34 5.41
CA TYR A 82 -7.47 -4.07 4.97
C TYR A 82 -6.42 -3.04 4.53
N PHE A 83 -5.33 -2.87 5.29
CA PHE A 83 -4.21 -2.01 4.90
C PHE A 83 -3.52 -2.51 3.62
N PHE A 84 -3.31 -3.83 3.49
CA PHE A 84 -2.80 -4.44 2.27
C PHE A 84 -3.71 -4.14 1.07
N ALA A 85 -5.02 -4.40 1.19
CA ALA A 85 -5.99 -4.12 0.14
C ALA A 85 -5.99 -2.63 -0.27
N LEU A 86 -5.95 -1.70 0.68
CA LEU A 86 -5.88 -0.25 0.37
C LEU A 86 -4.58 0.14 -0.32
N SER A 87 -3.43 -0.36 0.16
CA SER A 87 -2.11 -0.01 -0.38
C SER A 87 -1.91 -0.53 -1.79
N VAL A 88 -2.33 -1.78 -2.06
CA VAL A 88 -2.29 -2.40 -3.39
C VAL A 88 -3.26 -1.70 -4.33
N THR A 89 -4.53 -1.50 -3.93
CA THR A 89 -5.57 -0.94 -4.82
C THR A 89 -5.26 0.48 -5.27
N ARG A 90 -4.69 1.33 -4.40
CA ARG A 90 -4.31 2.71 -4.77
C ARG A 90 -3.13 2.71 -5.75
N SER A 91 -2.02 2.09 -5.35
CA SER A 91 -0.77 2.08 -6.13
C SER A 91 -0.95 1.42 -7.51
N PHE A 92 -1.67 0.30 -7.58
CA PHE A 92 -1.89 -0.42 -8.83
C PHE A 92 -2.80 0.35 -9.80
N ARG A 93 -3.89 0.96 -9.30
CA ARG A 93 -4.82 1.70 -10.16
C ARG A 93 -4.19 2.95 -10.76
N GLU A 94 -3.34 3.65 -10.01
CA GLU A 94 -2.65 4.86 -10.46
C GLU A 94 -1.56 4.50 -11.50
N VAL A 95 -0.66 3.57 -11.16
CA VAL A 95 0.42 3.12 -12.07
C VAL A 95 -0.16 2.52 -13.36
N VAL A 96 -1.15 1.63 -13.30
CA VAL A 96 -1.70 1.00 -14.51
C VAL A 96 -2.46 1.99 -15.38
N ARG A 97 -3.30 2.86 -14.80
CA ARG A 97 -4.10 3.79 -15.59
C ARG A 97 -3.23 4.84 -16.27
N ASP A 98 -2.28 5.41 -15.54
CA ASP A 98 -1.50 6.54 -16.05
C ASP A 98 -0.46 6.05 -17.08
N ASN A 99 0.19 4.89 -16.86
CA ASN A 99 1.05 4.23 -17.85
C ASN A 99 0.28 3.87 -19.15
N LEU A 100 -0.90 3.24 -19.05
CA LEU A 100 -1.71 2.88 -20.23
C LEU A 100 -2.21 4.11 -20.98
N THR A 101 -2.53 5.19 -20.26
CA THR A 101 -2.94 6.45 -20.88
C THR A 101 -1.76 7.09 -21.62
N SER A 102 -0.54 6.96 -21.07
CA SER A 102 0.69 7.48 -21.68
C SER A 102 1.06 6.77 -22.97
N ILE A 103 1.15 5.43 -22.96
CA ILE A 103 1.46 4.63 -24.16
C ILE A 103 0.42 4.91 -25.25
N LYS A 104 -0.87 4.87 -24.89
CA LYS A 104 -1.94 5.16 -25.85
C LYS A 104 -1.83 6.58 -26.44
N ALA A 105 -1.45 7.58 -25.65
CA ALA A 105 -1.27 8.94 -26.16
C ALA A 105 -0.07 9.06 -27.12
N ALA A 106 0.96 8.23 -26.95
CA ALA A 106 2.10 8.13 -27.86
C ALA A 106 1.74 7.43 -29.17
N GLU A 107 1.10 6.25 -29.10
CA GLU A 107 0.62 5.49 -30.26
C GLU A 107 -0.37 6.31 -31.11
N GLU A 108 -1.37 6.94 -30.48
CA GLU A 108 -2.38 7.71 -31.22
C GLU A 108 -1.80 9.01 -31.83
N LEU A 109 -0.71 9.55 -31.28
CA LEU A 109 0.03 10.67 -31.85
C LEU A 109 0.81 10.24 -33.10
N GLU A 110 1.47 9.08 -33.06
CA GLU A 110 2.15 8.47 -34.21
C GLU A 110 1.15 8.13 -35.32
N ILE A 111 0.04 7.47 -34.99
CA ILE A 111 -1.06 7.16 -35.93
C ILE A 111 -1.58 8.44 -36.59
N ALA A 112 -1.84 9.50 -35.82
CA ALA A 112 -2.30 10.78 -36.36
C ALA A 112 -1.27 11.49 -37.26
N LEU A 113 0.03 11.20 -37.11
CA LEU A 113 1.09 11.65 -38.00
C LEU A 113 1.13 10.80 -39.29
N LEU A 114 1.08 9.47 -39.16
CA LEU A 114 1.02 8.51 -40.26
C LEU A 114 -0.18 8.78 -41.20
N GLU A 115 -1.36 9.04 -40.63
CA GLU A 115 -2.57 9.38 -41.37
C GLU A 115 -2.38 10.62 -42.28
N GLN A 116 -1.49 11.54 -41.93
CA GLN A 116 -1.23 12.75 -42.72
C GLN A 116 -0.22 12.54 -43.85
N GLY A 117 0.73 11.60 -43.72
CA GLY A 117 1.93 11.51 -44.56
C GLY A 117 1.67 11.42 -46.07
N GLY A 118 0.65 10.64 -46.47
CA GLY A 118 0.33 10.41 -47.88
C GLY A 118 -0.66 11.40 -48.52
N LEU A 119 -1.31 12.28 -47.75
CA LEU A 119 -2.53 12.95 -48.23
C LEU A 119 -2.28 14.07 -49.26
N VAL A 120 -1.15 14.78 -49.19
CA VAL A 120 -0.79 15.76 -50.24
C VAL A 120 -0.26 15.08 -51.50
N SER A 121 0.43 13.95 -51.37
CA SER A 121 0.75 13.09 -52.51
C SER A 121 -0.52 12.65 -53.25
N ALA A 122 -1.52 12.16 -52.50
CA ALA A 122 -2.81 11.75 -53.07
C ALA A 122 -3.58 12.92 -53.71
N TYR A 123 -3.53 14.12 -53.13
CA TYR A 123 -4.09 15.35 -53.72
C TYR A 123 -3.49 15.66 -55.10
N ILE A 124 -2.15 15.64 -55.21
CA ILE A 124 -1.42 15.91 -56.45
C ILE A 124 -1.63 14.82 -57.50
N LEU A 125 -1.78 13.56 -57.08
CA LEU A 125 -2.05 12.42 -57.99
C LEU A 125 -3.50 12.41 -58.50
N SER A 126 -4.48 12.84 -57.68
CA SER A 126 -5.91 12.91 -58.03
C SER A 126 -6.32 14.20 -58.76
N GLU A 127 -5.33 14.94 -59.28
CA GLU A 127 -5.52 16.19 -60.04
C GLU A 127 -6.25 17.29 -59.26
N GLY A 128 -6.10 17.29 -57.93
CA GLY A 128 -6.61 18.34 -57.05
C GLY A 128 -7.95 18.05 -56.37
N ASP A 129 -8.34 16.78 -56.19
CA ASP A 129 -9.56 16.43 -55.45
C ASP A 129 -9.50 16.96 -53.99
N PRO A 130 -10.37 17.92 -53.60
CA PRO A 130 -10.35 18.52 -52.27
C PRO A 130 -10.67 17.53 -51.13
N SER A 131 -11.17 16.33 -51.42
CA SER A 131 -11.43 15.29 -50.41
C SER A 131 -10.18 14.93 -49.62
N TRP A 132 -9.00 14.94 -50.26
CA TRP A 132 -7.71 14.66 -49.62
C TRP A 132 -7.29 15.75 -48.64
N LEU A 133 -7.54 17.02 -48.98
CA LEU A 133 -7.26 18.16 -48.09
C LEU A 133 -8.21 18.17 -46.88
N GLU A 134 -9.46 17.75 -47.06
CA GLU A 134 -10.41 17.59 -45.96
C GLU A 134 -10.02 16.43 -45.02
N ARG A 135 -9.60 15.29 -45.57
CA ARG A 135 -9.00 14.21 -44.76
C ARG A 135 -7.76 14.69 -44.00
N ARG A 136 -6.94 15.55 -44.62
CA ARG A 136 -5.73 16.11 -44.00
C ARG A 136 -6.07 16.98 -42.79
N ARG A 137 -7.09 17.85 -42.90
CA ARG A 137 -7.58 18.66 -41.76
C ARG A 137 -8.06 17.82 -40.58
N LYS A 138 -8.68 16.66 -40.85
CA LYS A 138 -9.13 15.74 -39.79
C LYS A 138 -7.96 15.09 -39.06
N ALA A 139 -6.97 14.59 -39.80
CA ALA A 139 -5.76 14.01 -39.21
C ALA A 139 -4.87 15.08 -38.52
N GLU A 140 -4.81 16.31 -39.04
CA GLU A 140 -4.22 17.47 -38.35
C GLU A 140 -4.90 17.73 -36.99
N SER A 141 -6.24 17.70 -36.94
CA SER A 141 -7.02 17.85 -35.70
C SER A 141 -6.77 16.71 -34.70
N HIS A 142 -6.62 15.46 -35.17
CA HIS A 142 -6.23 14.34 -34.31
C HIS A 142 -4.83 14.52 -33.71
N PHE A 143 -3.86 14.97 -34.51
CA PHE A 143 -2.50 15.23 -34.04
C PHE A 143 -2.48 16.37 -33.00
N ASP A 144 -3.16 17.49 -33.29
CA ASP A 144 -3.29 18.64 -32.39
C ASP A 144 -4.08 18.28 -31.10
N HIS A 145 -4.88 17.21 -31.12
CA HIS A 145 -5.57 16.66 -29.93
C HIS A 145 -4.67 15.75 -29.07
N TRP A 146 -3.79 14.97 -29.70
CA TRP A 146 -2.95 13.99 -29.01
C TRP A 146 -1.60 14.54 -28.54
N LEU A 147 -0.99 15.49 -29.28
CA LEU A 147 0.30 16.08 -28.89
C LEU A 147 0.28 16.71 -27.48
N PRO A 148 -0.74 17.49 -27.07
CA PRO A 148 -0.83 17.99 -25.70
C PRO A 148 -1.03 16.88 -24.65
N ARG A 149 -1.68 15.77 -25.02
CA ARG A 149 -1.90 14.62 -24.12
C ARG A 149 -0.61 13.85 -23.87
N ALA A 150 0.15 13.57 -24.93
CA ALA A 150 1.50 13.03 -24.85
C ALA A 150 2.42 13.91 -23.98
N ARG A 151 2.33 15.25 -24.14
CA ARG A 151 3.07 16.19 -23.29
C ARG A 151 2.65 16.13 -21.82
N THR A 152 1.36 15.93 -21.52
CA THR A 152 0.92 15.72 -20.12
C THR A 152 1.28 14.36 -19.52
N SER A 153 1.60 13.36 -20.34
CA SER A 153 2.00 12.03 -19.88
C SER A 153 3.52 11.80 -19.90
N ALA A 154 4.31 12.76 -20.37
CA ALA A 154 5.77 12.72 -20.31
C ALA A 154 6.25 12.65 -18.84
N HIS A 155 6.97 11.58 -18.51
CA HIS A 155 7.46 11.32 -17.15
C HIS A 155 8.92 11.75 -16.93
N THR A 156 9.66 12.04 -17.99
CA THR A 156 11.06 12.47 -17.93
C THR A 156 11.34 13.76 -18.72
N PRO A 157 12.41 14.50 -18.37
CA PRO A 157 12.83 15.66 -19.17
C PRO A 157 13.17 15.30 -20.62
N GLY A 158 13.72 14.10 -20.86
CA GLY A 158 14.03 13.63 -22.22
C GLY A 158 12.78 13.39 -23.06
N GLU A 159 11.76 12.74 -22.49
CA GLU A 159 10.44 12.61 -23.15
C GLU A 159 9.83 13.97 -23.52
N SER A 160 9.97 14.97 -22.62
CA SER A 160 9.49 16.34 -22.88
C SER A 160 10.29 17.01 -24.00
N GLU A 161 11.62 16.90 -23.99
CA GLU A 161 12.50 17.46 -25.02
C GLU A 161 12.25 16.83 -26.41
N THR A 162 11.97 15.53 -26.48
CA THR A 162 11.58 14.86 -27.73
C THR A 162 10.27 15.41 -28.28
N LEU A 163 9.27 15.66 -27.42
CA LEU A 163 8.00 16.25 -27.83
C LEU A 163 8.11 17.73 -28.24
N ASP A 164 8.99 18.50 -27.58
CA ASP A 164 9.26 19.89 -27.97
C ASP A 164 9.89 19.94 -29.37
N ARG A 165 10.86 19.07 -29.66
CA ARG A 165 11.46 18.91 -31.00
C ARG A 165 10.43 18.40 -32.02
N LEU A 166 9.53 17.51 -31.62
CA LEU A 166 8.46 17.02 -32.49
C LEU A 166 7.50 18.15 -32.89
N GLU A 167 7.14 19.04 -31.98
CA GLU A 167 6.30 20.21 -32.28
C GLU A 167 6.97 21.15 -33.29
N GLU A 168 8.27 21.44 -33.12
CA GLU A 168 9.06 22.24 -34.06
C GLU A 168 9.11 21.61 -35.48
N VAL A 169 9.44 20.32 -35.57
CA VAL A 169 9.54 19.61 -36.85
C VAL A 169 8.15 19.44 -37.50
N ALA A 170 7.11 19.15 -36.73
CA ALA A 170 5.74 19.05 -37.23
C ALA A 170 5.22 20.40 -37.77
N ALA A 171 5.60 21.52 -37.16
CA ALA A 171 5.30 22.86 -37.68
C ALA A 171 6.01 23.14 -39.01
N ALA A 172 7.31 22.78 -39.13
CA ALA A 172 8.07 22.91 -40.38
C ALA A 172 7.50 22.03 -41.51
N TYR A 173 7.18 20.77 -41.20
CA TYR A 173 6.47 19.84 -42.08
C TYR A 173 5.13 20.41 -42.57
N ARG A 174 4.29 20.93 -41.65
CA ARG A 174 2.99 21.55 -41.96
C ARG A 174 3.13 22.77 -42.90
N ALA A 175 4.16 23.60 -42.70
CA ALA A 175 4.44 24.76 -43.54
C ALA A 175 4.87 24.35 -44.96
N LYS A 176 5.87 23.47 -45.10
CA LYS A 176 6.36 22.98 -46.40
C LYS A 176 5.28 22.21 -47.17
N ARG A 177 4.47 21.41 -46.47
CA ARG A 177 3.32 20.70 -47.03
C ARG A 177 2.26 21.67 -47.57
N THR A 178 2.08 22.83 -46.93
CA THR A 178 1.17 23.89 -47.39
C THR A 178 1.74 24.61 -48.62
N LYS A 179 3.06 24.85 -48.66
CA LYS A 179 3.77 25.35 -49.85
C LYS A 179 3.57 24.44 -51.07
N ALA A 180 3.75 23.12 -50.92
CA ALA A 180 3.57 22.15 -52.02
C ALA A 180 2.14 22.15 -52.60
N VAL A 181 1.11 22.31 -51.77
CA VAL A 181 -0.27 22.49 -52.25
C VAL A 181 -0.42 23.81 -53.02
N HIS A 182 0.13 24.91 -52.50
CA HIS A 182 0.07 26.21 -53.17
C HIS A 182 0.81 26.24 -54.52
N GLU A 183 1.92 25.49 -54.67
CA GLU A 183 2.63 25.33 -55.94
C GLU A 183 1.76 24.55 -56.93
N PHE A 184 1.12 23.46 -56.49
CA PHE A 184 0.20 22.68 -57.30
C PHE A 184 -1.00 23.52 -57.79
N ASP A 185 -1.64 24.27 -56.90
CA ASP A 185 -2.80 25.14 -57.19
C ASP A 185 -2.46 26.24 -58.22
N ARG A 186 -1.18 26.61 -58.34
CA ARG A 186 -0.67 27.58 -59.32
C ARG A 186 -0.28 26.93 -60.66
N GLY A 187 -0.51 25.63 -60.83
CA GLY A 187 -0.11 24.84 -61.99
C GLY A 187 1.36 24.41 -62.00
N GLN A 188 2.12 24.68 -60.93
CA GLN A 188 3.56 24.41 -60.82
C GLN A 188 3.78 22.96 -60.37
N ARG A 189 3.29 21.99 -61.15
CA ARG A 189 3.23 20.58 -60.77
C ARG A 189 4.62 19.95 -60.58
N SER A 190 5.63 20.41 -61.31
CA SER A 190 7.02 19.93 -61.16
C SER A 190 7.65 20.41 -59.85
N GLU A 191 7.42 21.69 -59.52
CA GLU A 191 7.87 22.35 -58.30
C GLU A 191 7.19 21.73 -57.08
N ALA A 192 5.86 21.55 -57.12
CA ALA A 192 5.10 20.91 -56.05
C ALA A 192 5.59 19.49 -55.73
N VAL A 193 5.90 18.68 -56.75
CA VAL A 193 6.49 17.33 -56.57
C VAL A 193 7.92 17.42 -56.05
N SER A 194 8.71 18.40 -56.49
CA SER A 194 10.06 18.63 -55.99
C SER A 194 10.05 18.98 -54.50
N THR A 195 9.26 19.97 -54.10
CA THR A 195 9.03 20.38 -52.70
C THR A 195 8.56 19.21 -51.85
N LEU A 196 7.61 18.41 -52.35
CA LEU A 196 7.14 17.21 -51.66
C LEU A 196 8.28 16.22 -51.37
N LEU A 197 9.08 15.87 -52.39
CA LEU A 197 10.15 14.87 -52.28
C LEU A 197 11.38 15.36 -51.49
N HIS A 198 11.76 16.63 -51.64
CA HIS A 198 13.04 17.14 -51.10
C HIS A 198 12.89 17.99 -49.84
N GLU A 199 11.71 18.55 -49.56
CA GLU A 199 11.47 19.39 -48.38
C GLU A 199 10.50 18.74 -47.39
N VAL A 200 9.38 18.17 -47.88
CA VAL A 200 8.30 17.64 -47.02
C VAL A 200 8.60 16.25 -46.47
N TRP A 201 9.04 15.32 -47.31
CA TRP A 201 9.35 13.94 -46.89
C TRP A 201 10.46 13.85 -45.82
N PRO A 202 11.57 14.61 -45.88
CA PRO A 202 12.59 14.59 -44.82
C PRO A 202 12.08 15.10 -43.45
N ASP A 203 11.21 16.10 -43.43
CA ASP A 203 10.62 16.58 -42.17
C ASP A 203 9.57 15.61 -41.62
N TYR A 204 8.82 14.94 -42.51
CA TYR A 204 7.91 13.86 -42.13
C TYR A 204 8.66 12.68 -41.49
N ASP A 205 9.72 12.18 -42.13
CA ASP A 205 10.56 11.10 -41.63
C ASP A 205 11.19 11.46 -40.27
N ARG A 206 11.64 12.72 -40.13
CA ARG A 206 12.17 13.23 -38.86
C ARG A 206 11.11 13.36 -37.76
N ALA A 207 9.89 13.79 -38.10
CA ALA A 207 8.78 13.80 -37.14
C ALA A 207 8.39 12.38 -36.72
N PHE A 208 8.39 11.43 -37.66
CA PHE A 208 8.12 10.02 -37.41
C PHE A 208 9.16 9.40 -36.46
N GLN A 209 10.45 9.62 -36.72
CA GLN A 209 11.54 9.20 -35.82
C GLN A 209 11.42 9.79 -34.42
N LEU A 210 10.95 11.04 -34.28
CA LEU A 210 10.70 11.65 -32.97
C LEU A 210 9.49 11.04 -32.23
N CYS A 211 8.47 10.55 -32.96
CA CYS A 211 7.39 9.76 -32.36
C CYS A 211 7.93 8.41 -31.85
N GLU A 212 8.72 7.69 -32.65
CA GLU A 212 9.35 6.42 -32.26
C GLU A 212 10.28 6.58 -31.04
N ASP A 213 11.15 7.60 -31.05
CA ASP A 213 12.02 7.96 -29.91
C ASP A 213 11.21 8.25 -28.64
N PHE A 214 10.04 8.91 -28.78
CA PHE A 214 9.14 9.20 -27.67
C PHE A 214 8.46 7.92 -27.15
N ILE A 215 7.94 7.06 -28.02
CA ILE A 215 7.33 5.78 -27.66
C ILE A 215 8.34 4.91 -26.91
N ALA A 216 9.54 4.71 -27.46
CA ALA A 216 10.59 3.91 -26.85
C ALA A 216 11.06 4.47 -25.48
N ALA A 217 11.17 5.80 -25.35
CA ALA A 217 11.45 6.44 -24.07
C ALA A 217 10.32 6.23 -23.05
N ASN A 218 9.05 6.29 -23.51
CA ASN A 218 7.88 6.13 -22.67
C ASN A 218 7.72 4.69 -22.17
N GLU A 219 7.91 3.68 -23.02
CA GLU A 219 7.94 2.26 -22.62
C GLU A 219 8.97 1.99 -21.51
N VAL A 220 10.19 2.52 -21.66
CA VAL A 220 11.24 2.40 -20.64
C VAL A 220 10.86 3.12 -19.34
N SER A 221 10.12 4.22 -19.42
CA SER A 221 9.56 4.93 -18.26
C SER A 221 8.48 4.10 -17.55
N VAL A 222 7.57 3.49 -18.32
CA VAL A 222 6.48 2.62 -17.86
C VAL A 222 7.03 1.37 -17.16
N GLU A 223 8.00 0.68 -17.77
CA GLU A 223 8.66 -0.51 -17.20
C GLU A 223 9.38 -0.21 -15.87
N ARG A 224 10.01 0.97 -15.77
CA ARG A 224 10.60 1.47 -14.51
C ARG A 224 9.55 1.79 -13.44
N SER A 225 8.31 2.10 -13.82
CA SER A 225 7.20 2.34 -12.89
C SER A 225 6.56 1.02 -12.44
N ILE A 226 6.41 0.05 -13.35
CA ILE A 226 5.94 -1.32 -13.03
C ILE A 226 6.90 -2.01 -12.06
N SER A 227 8.20 -2.04 -12.36
CA SER A 227 9.24 -2.64 -11.50
C SER A 227 9.47 -1.90 -10.15
N ARG A 228 8.91 -0.70 -9.97
CA ARG A 228 8.78 -0.07 -8.64
C ARG A 228 7.53 -0.59 -7.91
N ALA A 229 6.40 -0.70 -8.58
CA ALA A 229 5.17 -1.26 -8.03
C ALA A 229 5.36 -2.71 -7.55
N GLU A 230 6.09 -3.54 -8.30
CA GLU A 230 6.44 -4.90 -7.90
C GLU A 230 7.25 -4.97 -6.61
N ARG A 231 8.17 -4.02 -6.36
CA ARG A 231 8.93 -3.97 -5.11
C ARG A 231 8.05 -3.63 -3.90
N TYR A 232 7.03 -2.78 -4.09
CA TYR A 232 6.02 -2.56 -3.06
C TYR A 232 5.17 -3.81 -2.80
N LEU A 233 4.79 -4.55 -3.85
CA LEU A 233 4.10 -5.84 -3.72
C LEU A 233 4.97 -6.86 -2.96
N GLY A 234 6.25 -6.99 -3.28
CA GLY A 234 7.18 -7.90 -2.61
C GLY A 234 7.31 -7.64 -1.11
N ILE A 235 7.50 -6.38 -0.71
CA ILE A 235 7.56 -5.99 0.71
C ILE A 235 6.21 -6.21 1.40
N ALA A 236 5.10 -5.83 0.77
CA ALA A 236 3.76 -6.00 1.33
C ALA A 236 3.40 -7.48 1.52
N THR A 237 3.78 -8.35 0.58
CA THR A 237 3.60 -9.81 0.68
C THR A 237 4.45 -10.40 1.81
N TRP A 238 5.69 -9.92 1.98
CA TRP A 238 6.53 -10.29 3.13
C TRP A 238 5.93 -9.87 4.47
N CYS A 239 5.39 -8.66 4.58
CA CYS A 239 4.68 -8.20 5.78
C CYS A 239 3.42 -9.04 6.05
N ALA A 240 2.65 -9.39 5.02
CA ALA A 240 1.47 -10.25 5.15
C ALA A 240 1.84 -11.69 5.59
N LEU A 241 2.93 -12.26 5.05
CA LEU A 241 3.47 -13.55 5.46
C LEU A 241 3.95 -13.55 6.92
N VAL A 242 4.78 -12.56 7.30
CA VAL A 242 5.28 -12.43 8.68
C VAL A 242 4.16 -12.17 9.67
N GLY A 243 3.16 -11.35 9.30
CA GLY A 243 1.95 -11.15 10.10
C GLY A 243 1.15 -12.45 10.27
N SER A 244 0.92 -13.19 9.19
CA SER A 244 0.22 -14.48 9.22
C SER A 244 0.95 -15.52 10.08
N LEU A 245 2.28 -15.61 9.95
CA LEU A 245 3.11 -16.53 10.73
C LEU A 245 3.19 -16.13 12.21
N GLY A 246 3.25 -14.82 12.49
CA GLY A 246 3.18 -14.26 13.84
C GLY A 246 1.84 -14.51 14.54
N THR A 247 0.72 -14.35 13.82
CA THR A 247 -0.61 -14.65 14.37
C THR A 247 -0.82 -16.15 14.61
N ALA A 248 -0.38 -17.01 13.68
CA ALA A 248 -0.43 -18.46 13.85
C ALA A 248 0.40 -18.95 15.03
N SER A 249 1.66 -18.51 15.14
CA SER A 249 2.54 -18.89 16.26
C SER A 249 2.04 -18.39 17.61
N LEU A 250 1.49 -17.17 17.69
CA LEU A 250 0.90 -16.65 18.93
C LEU A 250 -0.39 -17.41 19.32
N ALA A 251 -1.23 -17.77 18.35
CA ALA A 251 -2.40 -18.62 18.59
C ALA A 251 -2.01 -20.02 19.09
N THR A 252 -0.98 -20.63 18.51
CA THR A 252 -0.42 -21.92 18.99
C THR A 252 0.12 -21.80 20.43
N ALA A 253 0.84 -20.71 20.75
CA ALA A 253 1.35 -20.47 22.10
C ALA A 253 0.24 -20.29 23.14
N LEU A 254 -0.83 -19.55 22.81
CA LEU A 254 -2.01 -19.38 23.66
C LEU A 254 -2.74 -20.71 23.90
N LEU A 255 -2.93 -21.52 22.85
CA LEU A 255 -3.55 -22.84 22.95
C LEU A 255 -2.73 -23.78 23.85
N TRP A 256 -1.41 -23.82 23.67
CA TRP A 256 -0.50 -24.60 24.49
C TRP A 256 -0.52 -24.17 25.97
N MET A 257 -0.54 -22.85 26.22
CA MET A 257 -0.68 -22.29 27.56
C MET A 257 -2.00 -22.72 28.22
N LEU A 258 -3.12 -22.69 27.49
CA LEU A 258 -4.43 -23.10 28.00
C LEU A 258 -4.45 -24.60 28.38
N ILE A 259 -3.91 -25.47 27.53
CA ILE A 259 -3.79 -26.92 27.82
C ILE A 259 -2.98 -27.16 29.11
N ARG A 260 -1.83 -26.48 29.23
CA ARG A 260 -0.89 -26.69 30.34
C ARG A 260 -1.37 -26.07 31.66
N ARG A 261 -2.01 -24.89 31.64
CA ARG A 261 -2.51 -24.20 32.85
C ARG A 261 -3.93 -24.56 33.27
N VAL A 262 -4.83 -24.95 32.36
CA VAL A 262 -6.25 -25.13 32.67
C VAL A 262 -6.67 -26.60 32.64
N ILE A 263 -6.37 -27.32 31.56
CA ILE A 263 -6.83 -28.71 31.38
C ILE A 263 -6.09 -29.66 32.34
N THR A 264 -4.80 -29.41 32.59
CA THR A 264 -3.98 -30.26 33.47
C THR A 264 -4.45 -30.25 34.93
N PRO A 265 -4.66 -29.10 35.61
CA PRO A 265 -5.23 -29.11 36.97
C PRO A 265 -6.68 -29.59 37.02
N LEU A 266 -7.52 -29.31 36.02
CA LEU A 266 -8.87 -29.88 35.96
C LEU A 266 -8.86 -31.41 35.92
N ARG A 267 -7.96 -32.02 35.13
CA ARG A 267 -7.78 -33.48 35.12
C ARG A 267 -7.35 -34.03 36.47
N ARG A 268 -6.51 -33.32 37.22
CA ARG A 268 -6.11 -33.72 38.59
C ARG A 268 -7.30 -33.66 39.55
N MET A 269 -8.05 -32.55 39.57
CA MET A 269 -9.24 -32.42 40.42
C MET A 269 -10.30 -33.49 40.14
N ILE A 270 -10.51 -33.88 38.88
CA ILE A 270 -11.45 -34.96 38.51
C ILE A 270 -10.92 -36.33 38.96
N ALA A 271 -9.60 -36.57 38.90
CA ALA A 271 -8.98 -37.79 39.40
C ALA A 271 -9.08 -37.88 40.93
N ASP A 272 -8.76 -36.80 41.65
CA ASP A 272 -8.84 -36.72 43.11
C ASP A 272 -10.29 -36.90 43.60
N ALA A 273 -11.27 -36.28 42.95
CA ALA A 273 -12.69 -36.46 43.26
C ALA A 273 -13.17 -37.90 43.02
N ARG A 274 -12.68 -38.59 41.97
CA ARG A 274 -12.98 -40.02 41.76
C ARG A 274 -12.34 -40.92 42.80
N LEU A 275 -11.11 -40.60 43.25
CA LEU A 275 -10.46 -41.36 44.32
C LEU A 275 -11.21 -41.23 45.64
N LEU A 276 -11.70 -40.04 45.99
CA LEU A 276 -12.53 -39.83 47.18
C LEU A 276 -13.85 -40.63 47.11
N LEU A 277 -14.57 -40.56 45.99
CA LEU A 277 -15.83 -41.30 45.80
C LEU A 277 -15.64 -42.81 45.87
N ASN A 278 -14.57 -43.35 45.25
CA ASN A 278 -14.25 -44.77 45.35
C ASN A 278 -13.89 -45.19 46.79
N ASN A 279 -13.17 -44.34 47.54
CA ASN A 279 -12.74 -44.66 48.89
C ASN A 279 -13.93 -44.73 49.87
N GLU A 280 -14.91 -43.82 49.76
CA GLU A 280 -16.13 -43.89 50.57
C GLU A 280 -17.00 -45.11 50.22
N SER A 281 -17.05 -45.51 48.94
CA SER A 281 -17.76 -46.73 48.53
C SER A 281 -17.13 -48.04 49.01
N GLY A 282 -15.84 -48.02 49.38
CA GLY A 282 -15.14 -49.18 49.95
C GLY A 282 -15.38 -49.40 51.44
N THR A 283 -15.75 -48.36 52.19
CA THR A 283 -15.92 -48.40 53.65
C THR A 283 -17.34 -48.76 54.12
N GLY A 284 -18.29 -49.01 53.21
CA GLY A 284 -19.69 -49.33 53.51
C GLY A 284 -20.10 -50.79 53.33
N GLY A 285 -19.14 -51.71 53.12
CA GLY A 285 -19.41 -53.10 52.70
C GLY A 285 -19.43 -54.16 53.82
N ASP A 286 -18.85 -53.88 54.98
CA ASP A 286 -18.70 -54.84 56.08
C ASP A 286 -19.59 -54.46 57.29
N ALA A 287 -20.88 -54.80 57.21
CA ALA A 287 -21.85 -54.74 58.33
C ALA A 287 -22.97 -55.77 58.14
#